data_AF-C3YCN1-F1
#
_entry.id   AF-C3YCN1-F1
#
_cell.length_a   1.000
_cell.length_b   1.000
_cell.length_c   1.000
_cell.angle_alpha   90.00
_cell.angle_beta   90.00
_cell.angle_gamma   90.00
#
_symmetry.space_group_name_H-M   'P 1'
#
loop_
_entity.id
_entity.type
_entity.pdbx_description
1 polymer ?
#
loop_
_entity_poly.entity_id
_entity_poly.type
_entity_poly.pdbx_seq_one_letter_code
_entity_poly.pdbx_strand_id
1 'polypeptide(L)'
;MTAQVKAERGSVLIYDLYRRGKSNMELLYNISVGFHPDMLLFTDDCRRLVTCNEGEDGEDANGDWRNPEGSVSIIDFYSEEENATEPYSVRTASFQKFDSRADEYVRRGVRWVFRGFPGDDEEFQLSQELEPEYVTFNKDETKAYVVMQENNAVAVVDLATASVDELYSLGVKNWAESGMDASDKDGGIRINNWPIYAYYQPDCIKYLEVGGHGLLLTSNEGAVRTTLGKGRYFSEVWRGERFVENAVLAPSVTGMMAVALGDNTMLGRLKFTNCDGNSSRYPGMFDTFYTFGGRSFSLWNATTLEQIWDSGDDVEARHAQYYPSLFNSEYKSKYKDDRPTWTMDEASSDMVTYLCELEKCSCPVSGSELSQSSSILDVTAARYRSWTSIRSPTVTKMLRDIAFIAFHGEDAAPFLADCLAVDSGG
;
A
#
# COMPACT_ATOMS: atom_id res chain seq x y z
N MET A 1 -8.28 23.70 -10.53
CA MET A 1 -7.31 22.91 -9.77
C MET A 1 -6.02 23.01 -10.56
N THR A 2 -4.99 23.63 -10.00
CA THR A 2 -3.63 23.45 -10.53
C THR A 2 -3.33 21.96 -10.46
N ALA A 3 -2.87 21.36 -11.56
CA ALA A 3 -2.39 19.98 -11.53
C ALA A 3 -1.34 19.88 -10.41
N GLN A 4 -1.45 18.84 -9.58
CA GLN A 4 -0.43 18.59 -8.58
C GLN A 4 0.87 18.27 -9.31
N VAL A 5 1.94 19.00 -8.99
CA VAL A 5 3.27 18.72 -9.52
C VAL A 5 3.75 17.45 -8.85
N LYS A 6 3.79 16.34 -9.59
CA LYS A 6 4.10 15.01 -9.06
C LYS A 6 5.53 14.59 -9.40
N ALA A 7 5.98 14.90 -10.62
CA ALA A 7 7.28 14.47 -11.11
C ALA A 7 8.44 15.42 -10.73
N GLU A 8 8.46 15.88 -9.47
CA GLU A 8 9.54 16.71 -8.93
C GLU A 8 10.20 16.04 -7.73
N ARG A 9 11.48 16.37 -7.51
CA ARG A 9 12.18 15.92 -6.30
C ARG A 9 11.52 16.54 -5.08
N GLY A 10 11.21 15.70 -4.11
CA GLY A 10 10.68 16.14 -2.83
C GLY A 10 11.75 16.67 -1.89
N SER A 11 11.30 17.08 -0.72
CA SER A 11 12.18 17.53 0.35
C SER A 11 11.68 17.08 1.72
N VAL A 12 12.61 16.68 2.58
CA VAL A 12 12.38 16.49 4.01
C VAL A 12 12.69 17.81 4.72
N LEU A 13 11.70 18.33 5.44
CA LEU A 13 11.86 19.55 6.21
C LEU A 13 12.00 19.20 7.69
N ILE A 14 13.15 19.53 8.28
CA ILE A 14 13.41 19.32 9.69
C ILE A 14 13.21 20.63 10.42
N TYR A 15 12.37 20.63 11.44
CA TYR A 15 12.06 21.81 12.24
C TYR A 15 12.56 21.67 13.68
N ASP A 16 12.74 22.80 14.36
CA ASP A 16 12.88 22.82 15.80
C ASP A 16 11.59 22.35 16.48
N LEU A 17 11.73 22.07 17.76
CA LEU A 17 10.60 21.68 18.58
C LEU A 17 9.52 22.73 18.67
N TYR A 18 8.27 22.27 18.61
CA TYR A 18 7.19 23.06 19.17
C TYR A 18 7.43 23.33 20.65
N ARG A 19 7.59 24.61 20.99
CA ARG A 19 7.65 25.08 22.37
C ARG A 19 6.39 25.87 22.67
N ARG A 20 5.67 25.48 23.72
CA ARG A 20 4.49 26.22 24.19
C ARG A 20 4.88 27.67 24.49
N GLY A 21 4.30 28.61 23.76
CA GLY A 21 4.62 30.05 23.85
C GLY A 21 5.39 30.61 22.65
N LYS A 22 5.95 29.76 21.78
CA LYS A 22 6.34 30.15 20.42
C LYS A 22 5.14 30.09 19.48
N SER A 23 5.08 31.02 18.54
CA SER A 23 4.03 31.08 17.50
C SER A 23 4.35 30.24 16.26
N ASN A 24 5.59 29.76 16.12
CA ASN A 24 6.07 28.99 14.97
C ASN A 24 7.19 28.01 15.39
N MET A 25 7.42 27.01 14.53
CA MET A 25 8.64 26.19 14.53
C MET A 25 9.62 26.78 13.49
N GLU A 26 10.90 26.75 13.80
CA GLU A 26 12.00 27.20 12.95
C GLU A 26 12.46 26.06 12.04
N LEU A 27 12.56 26.32 10.74
CA LEU A 27 13.13 25.34 9.80
C LEU A 27 14.64 25.24 10.03
N LEU A 28 15.10 24.05 10.40
CA LEU A 28 16.51 23.73 10.62
C LEU A 28 17.17 23.25 9.32
N TYR A 29 16.55 22.30 8.63
CA TYR A 29 17.09 21.71 7.40
C TYR A 29 16.01 21.53 6.34
N ASN A 30 16.42 21.74 5.08
CA ASN A 30 15.64 21.39 3.90
C ASN A 30 16.49 20.43 3.05
N ILE A 31 16.15 19.15 3.14
CA ILE A 31 16.95 18.04 2.59
C ILE A 31 16.26 17.51 1.34
N SER A 32 16.91 17.61 0.18
CA SER A 32 16.35 17.05 -1.07
C SER A 32 16.39 15.53 -1.05
N VAL A 33 15.26 14.90 -1.40
CA VAL A 33 15.09 13.44 -1.52
C VAL A 33 14.60 13.07 -2.93
N GLY A 34 14.20 11.81 -3.14
CA GLY A 34 13.68 11.34 -4.44
C GLY A 34 12.37 12.00 -4.87
N PHE A 35 11.81 11.53 -5.97
CA PHE A 35 10.61 12.10 -6.58
C PHE A 35 9.35 11.66 -5.83
N HIS A 36 8.44 12.60 -5.56
CA HIS A 36 7.15 12.34 -4.89
C HIS A 36 7.27 11.48 -3.60
N PRO A 37 7.94 11.97 -2.54
CA PRO A 37 8.02 11.25 -1.27
C PRO A 37 6.66 11.14 -0.59
N ASP A 38 6.29 9.94 -0.17
CA ASP A 38 5.00 9.66 0.48
C ASP A 38 5.15 9.38 1.98
N MET A 39 6.16 8.58 2.35
CA MET A 39 6.37 8.16 3.73
C MET A 39 7.79 8.41 4.20
N LEU A 40 7.91 8.67 5.51
CA LEU A 40 9.20 8.71 6.21
C LEU A 40 9.15 7.93 7.53
N LEU A 41 10.28 7.31 7.88
CA LEU A 41 10.44 6.59 9.14
C LEU A 41 11.83 6.83 9.74
N PHE A 42 11.84 7.22 11.01
CA PHE A 42 13.07 7.32 11.80
C PHE A 42 13.43 5.97 12.40
N THR A 43 14.73 5.70 12.42
CA THR A 43 15.32 4.70 13.31
C THR A 43 15.08 5.09 14.77
N ASP A 44 15.02 4.11 15.66
CA ASP A 44 14.75 4.28 17.08
C ASP A 44 15.78 5.19 17.78
N ASP A 45 17.02 5.21 17.29
CA ASP A 45 18.09 6.08 17.78
C ASP A 45 18.05 7.50 17.20
N CYS A 46 17.13 7.75 16.25
CA CYS A 46 16.91 9.01 15.55
C CYS A 46 18.12 9.51 14.73
N ARG A 47 19.12 8.67 14.49
CA ARG A 47 20.31 9.02 13.70
C ARG A 47 20.12 8.73 12.22
N ARG A 48 19.10 7.97 11.85
CA ARG A 48 18.75 7.71 10.45
C ARG A 48 17.27 7.92 10.20
N LEU A 49 16.97 8.53 9.06
CA LEU A 49 15.63 8.66 8.48
C LEU A 49 15.61 7.99 7.12
N VAL A 50 14.56 7.24 6.84
CA VAL A 50 14.30 6.66 5.52
C VAL A 50 13.06 7.30 4.92
N THR A 51 13.10 7.65 3.63
CA THR A 51 11.93 8.09 2.87
C THR A 51 11.63 7.14 1.72
N CYS A 52 10.35 6.85 1.53
CA CYS A 52 9.82 6.17 0.35
C CYS A 52 9.43 7.24 -0.67
N ASN A 53 10.04 7.19 -1.85
CA ASN A 53 9.81 8.13 -2.92
C ASN A 53 9.12 7.39 -4.07
N GLU A 54 7.83 7.63 -4.26
CA GLU A 54 7.00 6.90 -5.24
C GLU A 54 7.58 7.03 -6.65
N GLY A 55 8.01 8.24 -7.03
CA GLY A 55 8.32 8.51 -8.43
C GLY A 55 7.08 8.54 -9.33
N GLU A 56 5.88 8.75 -8.77
CA GLU A 56 4.62 8.80 -9.52
C GLU A 56 4.73 9.72 -10.74
N ASP A 57 4.28 9.22 -11.89
CA ASP A 57 4.26 10.00 -13.11
C ASP A 57 3.35 11.24 -13.01
N GLY A 58 3.71 12.28 -13.75
CA GLY A 58 2.91 13.48 -13.82
C GLY A 58 3.65 14.67 -14.41
N GLU A 59 3.00 15.83 -14.36
CA GLU A 59 3.62 17.08 -14.79
C GLU A 59 4.66 17.56 -13.76
N ASP A 60 5.81 17.99 -14.27
CA ASP A 60 6.84 18.69 -13.51
C ASP A 60 6.49 20.19 -13.35
N ALA A 61 7.38 20.98 -12.71
CA ALA A 61 7.12 22.40 -12.48
C ALA A 61 7.01 23.24 -13.76
N ASN A 62 7.46 22.73 -14.91
CA ASN A 62 7.37 23.38 -16.21
C ASN A 62 6.13 22.93 -17.01
N GLY A 63 5.37 21.95 -16.49
CA GLY A 63 4.26 21.33 -17.19
C GLY A 63 4.68 20.23 -18.17
N ASP A 64 5.94 19.79 -18.14
CA ASP A 64 6.35 18.62 -18.92
C ASP A 64 5.93 17.35 -18.16
N TRP A 65 5.23 16.45 -18.84
CA TRP A 65 4.90 15.15 -18.25
C TRP A 65 6.14 14.25 -18.21
N ARG A 66 6.40 13.63 -17.05
CA ARG A 66 7.55 12.77 -16.77
C ARG A 66 7.10 11.54 -15.99
N ASN A 67 7.88 10.47 -16.10
CA ASN A 67 7.77 9.29 -15.25
C ASN A 67 9.13 9.04 -14.58
N PRO A 68 9.45 9.70 -13.46
CA PRO A 68 10.73 9.52 -12.79
C PRO A 68 10.84 8.13 -12.16
N GLU A 69 12.07 7.71 -11.82
CA GLU A 69 12.27 6.47 -11.08
C GLU A 69 11.88 6.63 -9.60
N GLY A 70 11.10 5.67 -9.09
CA GLY A 70 10.85 5.50 -7.66
C GLY A 70 12.14 5.14 -6.92
N SER A 71 12.27 5.49 -5.64
CA SER A 71 13.52 5.28 -4.90
C SER A 71 13.32 5.29 -3.39
N VAL A 72 14.35 4.90 -2.65
CA VAL A 72 14.38 5.03 -1.19
C VAL A 72 15.55 5.91 -0.80
N SER A 73 15.28 7.03 -0.12
CA SER A 73 16.36 7.90 0.40
C SER A 73 16.67 7.54 1.85
N ILE A 74 17.95 7.43 2.17
CA ILE A 74 18.47 7.12 3.50
C ILE A 74 19.28 8.33 3.95
N ILE A 75 18.81 9.00 4.99
CA ILE A 75 19.39 10.22 5.54
C ILE A 75 20.03 9.85 6.87
N ASP A 76 21.35 9.97 6.96
CA ASP A 76 22.09 9.79 8.22
C ASP A 76 22.40 11.16 8.83
N PHE A 77 22.10 11.35 10.10
CA PHE A 77 22.37 12.57 10.87
C PHE A 77 23.63 12.37 11.73
N TYR A 78 24.50 13.37 11.71
CA TYR A 78 25.79 13.37 12.41
C TYR A 78 25.76 14.33 13.60
N SER A 79 26.55 14.03 14.61
CA SER A 79 26.79 15.01 15.68
C SER A 79 27.70 16.13 15.18
N GLU A 80 27.59 17.33 15.76
CA GLU A 80 28.47 18.46 15.43
C GLU A 80 29.97 18.13 15.65
N GLU A 81 30.26 17.17 16.52
CA GLU A 81 31.62 16.70 16.85
C GLU A 81 32.26 15.87 15.72
N GLU A 82 31.48 15.31 14.80
CA GLU A 82 31.96 14.47 13.70
C GLU A 82 32.55 15.30 12.54
N ASN A 83 32.60 16.63 12.68
CA ASN A 83 33.29 17.56 11.78
C ASN A 83 32.90 17.40 10.29
N ALA A 84 31.64 17.01 10.05
CA ALA A 84 31.05 16.94 8.73
C ALA A 84 30.70 18.36 8.24
N THR A 85 30.87 18.62 6.94
CA THR A 85 30.54 19.92 6.31
C THR A 85 29.05 20.25 6.45
N GLU A 86 28.21 19.22 6.48
CA GLU A 86 26.76 19.28 6.72
C GLU A 86 26.40 18.30 7.84
N PRO A 87 25.41 18.59 8.69
CA PRO A 87 25.03 17.73 9.83
C PRO A 87 24.27 16.46 9.42
N TYR A 88 24.23 16.15 8.12
CA TYR A 88 23.61 14.95 7.58
C TYR A 88 24.25 14.54 6.24
N SER A 89 24.03 13.30 5.82
CA SER A 89 24.25 12.84 4.45
C SER A 89 22.99 12.17 3.90
N VAL A 90 22.88 12.14 2.57
CA VAL A 90 21.78 11.47 1.87
C VAL A 90 22.36 10.43 0.91
N ARG A 91 21.88 9.20 1.03
CA ARG A 91 22.14 8.10 0.09
C ARG A 91 20.82 7.65 -0.53
N THR A 92 20.85 7.14 -1.75
CA THR A 92 19.65 6.70 -2.46
C THR A 92 19.81 5.25 -2.89
N ALA A 93 18.89 4.40 -2.45
CA ALA A 93 18.70 3.07 -3.02
C ALA A 93 17.82 3.19 -4.28
N SER A 94 18.38 2.77 -5.42
CA SER A 94 17.75 2.78 -6.74
C SER A 94 17.27 1.38 -7.13
N PHE A 95 16.23 1.32 -7.96
CA PHE A 95 15.67 0.09 -8.50
C PHE A 95 16.21 -0.26 -9.89
N GLN A 96 17.03 0.59 -10.51
CA GLN A 96 17.57 0.40 -11.88
C GLN A 96 18.17 -0.98 -12.15
N LYS A 97 18.78 -1.60 -11.13
CA LYS A 97 19.39 -2.93 -11.29
C LYS A 97 18.37 -4.01 -11.70
N PHE A 98 17.08 -3.79 -11.46
CA PHE A 98 16.00 -4.72 -11.79
C PHE A 98 15.51 -4.57 -13.24
N ASP A 99 15.81 -3.47 -13.94
CA ASP A 99 15.31 -3.22 -15.30
C ASP A 99 15.78 -4.28 -16.29
N SER A 100 17.06 -4.67 -16.20
CA SER A 100 17.62 -5.74 -17.02
C SER A 100 16.99 -7.13 -16.78
N ARG A 101 16.24 -7.29 -15.68
CA ARG A 101 15.58 -8.52 -15.24
C ARG A 101 14.06 -8.35 -15.14
N ALA A 102 13.47 -7.29 -15.71
CA ALA A 102 12.06 -6.96 -15.52
C ALA A 102 11.11 -8.14 -15.82
N ASP A 103 11.33 -8.83 -16.95
CA ASP A 103 10.53 -10.02 -17.32
C ASP A 103 10.61 -11.17 -16.30
N GLU A 104 11.73 -11.30 -15.57
CA GLU A 104 11.86 -12.29 -14.50
C GLU A 104 10.96 -11.93 -13.32
N TYR A 105 10.95 -10.67 -12.91
CA TYR A 105 10.11 -10.19 -11.80
C TYR A 105 8.63 -10.21 -12.15
N VAL A 106 8.27 -9.87 -13.39
CA VAL A 106 6.90 -10.01 -13.88
C VAL A 106 6.46 -11.48 -13.84
N ARG A 107 7.30 -12.42 -14.27
CA ARG A 107 6.99 -13.86 -14.16
C ARG A 107 6.86 -14.34 -12.71
N ARG A 108 7.56 -13.70 -11.77
CA ARG A 108 7.43 -13.95 -10.32
C ARG A 108 6.19 -13.28 -9.72
N GLY A 109 5.46 -12.44 -10.47
CA GLY A 109 4.21 -11.81 -10.06
C GLY A 109 4.33 -10.36 -9.60
N VAL A 110 5.47 -9.68 -9.82
CA VAL A 110 5.56 -8.22 -9.62
C VAL A 110 4.81 -7.54 -10.76
N ARG A 111 3.90 -6.62 -10.43
CA ARG A 111 3.07 -5.97 -11.46
C ARG A 111 3.83 -4.82 -12.11
N TRP A 112 3.81 -4.78 -13.44
CA TRP A 112 4.39 -3.73 -14.30
C TRP A 112 3.37 -3.37 -15.37
N VAL A 113 2.38 -2.58 -14.95
CA VAL A 113 1.09 -2.42 -15.63
C VAL A 113 1.14 -1.34 -16.71
N PHE A 114 1.64 -0.15 -16.40
CA PHE A 114 1.72 0.94 -17.37
C PHE A 114 3.11 0.98 -18.01
N ARG A 115 3.19 0.63 -19.29
CA ARG A 115 4.47 0.59 -20.02
C ARG A 115 4.71 1.79 -20.93
N GLY A 116 3.77 2.73 -20.97
CA GLY A 116 3.72 3.76 -22.00
C GLY A 116 2.33 3.90 -22.56
N PHE A 117 2.03 5.08 -23.10
CA PHE A 117 0.77 5.26 -23.81
C PHE A 117 0.82 4.49 -25.14
N PRO A 118 -0.25 3.77 -25.53
CA PRO A 118 -0.30 3.08 -26.81
C PRO A 118 0.05 4.00 -27.98
N GLY A 119 0.99 3.55 -28.81
CA GLY A 119 1.47 4.29 -29.98
C GLY A 119 2.66 5.22 -29.73
N ASP A 120 3.16 5.32 -28.49
CA ASP A 120 4.45 5.96 -28.21
C ASP A 120 5.61 4.98 -28.48
N ASP A 121 6.76 5.51 -28.91
CA ASP A 121 8.01 4.76 -29.04
C ASP A 121 8.74 4.60 -27.68
N GLU A 122 8.27 5.29 -26.65
CA GLU A 122 8.82 5.27 -25.29
C GLU A 122 8.18 4.15 -24.47
N GLU A 123 9.00 3.23 -23.96
CA GLU A 123 8.59 2.19 -23.00
C GLU A 123 9.21 2.51 -21.63
N PHE A 124 8.39 2.67 -20.60
CA PHE A 124 8.86 2.95 -19.24
C PHE A 124 9.44 1.71 -18.60
N GLN A 125 10.64 1.81 -18.04
CA GLN A 125 11.32 0.69 -17.40
C GLN A 125 10.61 0.27 -16.10
N LEU A 126 10.92 -0.93 -15.59
CA LEU A 126 10.33 -1.41 -14.35
C LEU A 126 10.60 -0.45 -13.19
N SER A 127 11.82 0.07 -13.08
CA SER A 127 12.22 1.05 -12.04
C SER A 127 11.42 2.36 -12.06
N GLN A 128 10.87 2.74 -13.21
CA GLN A 128 10.00 3.92 -13.36
C GLN A 128 8.55 3.62 -12.97
N GLU A 129 8.17 2.35 -12.85
CA GLU A 129 6.82 1.93 -12.49
C GLU A 129 6.76 1.28 -11.11
N LEU A 130 7.89 1.11 -10.43
CA LEU A 130 7.93 0.73 -9.03
C LEU A 130 7.70 1.98 -8.18
N GLU A 131 6.61 1.99 -7.41
CA GLU A 131 6.19 3.14 -6.59
C GLU A 131 6.31 2.82 -5.09
N PRO A 132 7.47 3.07 -4.44
CA PRO A 132 7.64 2.88 -3.00
C PRO A 132 6.76 3.83 -2.18
N GLU A 133 5.93 3.29 -1.30
CA GLU A 133 4.95 4.10 -0.55
C GLU A 133 5.14 4.02 0.96
N TYR A 134 5.44 2.85 1.54
CA TYR A 134 5.51 2.69 3.00
C TYR A 134 6.69 1.80 3.42
N VAL A 135 7.33 2.12 4.56
CA VAL A 135 8.49 1.36 5.08
C VAL A 135 8.32 0.90 6.53
N THR A 136 8.96 -0.21 6.87
CA THR A 136 9.23 -0.63 8.25
C THR A 136 10.66 -1.19 8.36
N PHE A 137 11.24 -1.21 9.56
CA PHE A 137 12.59 -1.77 9.79
C PHE A 137 12.53 -3.15 10.43
N ASN A 138 13.54 -3.98 10.17
CA ASN A 138 13.78 -5.13 11.04
C ASN A 138 14.24 -4.65 12.43
N LYS A 139 14.24 -5.56 13.41
CA LYS A 139 14.60 -5.28 14.80
C LYS A 139 15.93 -4.54 14.99
N ASP A 140 16.94 -4.91 14.22
CA ASP A 140 18.28 -4.32 14.33
C ASP A 140 18.47 -3.07 13.45
N GLU A 141 17.41 -2.63 12.75
CA GLU A 141 17.41 -1.45 11.86
C GLU A 141 18.55 -1.47 10.82
N THR A 142 18.86 -2.68 10.35
CA THR A 142 19.84 -2.94 9.28
C THR A 142 19.17 -3.10 7.92
N LYS A 143 17.90 -3.52 7.91
CA LYS A 143 17.08 -3.69 6.72
C LYS A 143 15.80 -2.86 6.83
N ALA A 144 15.39 -2.28 5.71
CA ALA A 144 14.07 -1.71 5.51
C ALA A 144 13.25 -2.60 4.58
N TYR A 145 11.98 -2.81 4.91
CA TYR A 145 11.00 -3.47 4.06
C TYR A 145 10.04 -2.41 3.54
N VAL A 146 9.96 -2.30 2.21
CA VAL A 146 9.25 -1.21 1.54
C VAL A 146 8.17 -1.77 0.64
N VAL A 147 6.91 -1.42 0.90
CA VAL A 147 5.78 -1.82 0.04
C VAL A 147 5.67 -0.90 -1.17
N MET A 148 5.23 -1.48 -2.28
CA MET A 148 4.85 -0.79 -3.51
C MET A 148 3.47 -1.32 -3.89
N GLN A 149 2.42 -0.54 -3.60
CA GLN A 149 1.05 -1.04 -3.54
C GLN A 149 0.55 -1.47 -4.93
N GLU A 150 0.68 -0.59 -5.94
CA GLU A 150 0.32 -0.83 -7.34
C GLU A 150 1.06 -2.04 -7.91
N ASN A 151 2.31 -2.23 -7.50
CA ASN A 151 3.17 -3.33 -7.96
C ASN A 151 2.90 -4.67 -7.26
N ASN A 152 2.09 -4.68 -6.19
CA ASN A 152 1.83 -5.84 -5.35
C ASN A 152 3.13 -6.51 -4.87
N ALA A 153 4.08 -5.69 -4.42
CA ALA A 153 5.43 -6.13 -4.11
C ALA A 153 6.02 -5.49 -2.84
N VAL A 154 7.02 -6.17 -2.28
CA VAL A 154 7.87 -5.66 -1.19
C VAL A 154 9.33 -5.68 -1.64
N ALA A 155 10.03 -4.58 -1.40
CA ALA A 155 11.46 -4.46 -1.57
C ALA A 155 12.17 -4.62 -0.23
N VAL A 156 13.28 -5.36 -0.21
CA VAL A 156 14.19 -5.42 0.94
C VAL A 156 15.36 -4.50 0.66
N VAL A 157 15.59 -3.50 1.51
CA VAL A 157 16.64 -2.48 1.35
C VAL A 157 17.67 -2.64 2.45
N ASP A 158 18.94 -2.74 2.06
CA ASP A 158 20.07 -2.68 2.98
C ASP A 158 20.40 -1.22 3.32
N LEU A 159 20.28 -0.89 4.61
CA LEU A 159 20.47 0.49 5.07
C LEU A 159 21.96 0.87 5.19
N ALA A 160 22.87 -0.09 5.29
CA ALA A 160 24.30 0.16 5.34
C ALA A 160 24.85 0.48 3.95
N THR A 161 24.45 -0.27 2.92
CA THR A 161 24.92 -0.06 1.54
C THR A 161 24.06 0.91 0.74
N ALA A 162 22.85 1.24 1.21
CA ALA A 162 21.84 1.96 0.43
C ALA A 162 21.55 1.27 -0.91
N SER A 163 21.30 -0.04 -0.85
CA SER A 163 20.88 -0.81 -2.02
C SER A 163 19.59 -1.56 -1.74
N VAL A 164 18.70 -1.61 -2.73
CA VAL A 164 17.64 -2.60 -2.73
C VAL A 164 18.30 -3.95 -2.98
N ASP A 165 18.09 -4.95 -2.14
CA ASP A 165 18.66 -6.28 -2.28
C ASP A 165 17.86 -7.12 -3.28
N GLU A 166 16.54 -7.17 -3.09
CA GLU A 166 15.62 -8.06 -3.81
C GLU A 166 14.18 -7.52 -3.80
N LEU A 167 13.37 -7.93 -4.78
CA LEU A 167 11.92 -7.65 -4.84
C LEU A 167 11.13 -8.95 -4.69
N TYR A 168 10.07 -8.90 -3.90
CA TYR A 168 9.19 -10.04 -3.66
C TYR A 168 7.78 -9.69 -4.09
N SER A 169 7.19 -10.50 -4.98
CA SER A 169 5.76 -10.45 -5.24
C SER A 169 5.01 -11.01 -4.04
N LEU A 170 3.84 -10.43 -3.75
CA LEU A 170 2.95 -10.90 -2.70
C LEU A 170 1.95 -11.96 -3.20
N GLY A 171 1.94 -12.25 -4.50
CA GLY A 171 1.00 -13.23 -5.07
C GLY A 171 -0.45 -12.75 -5.06
N VAL A 172 -1.39 -13.69 -5.03
CA VAL A 172 -2.83 -13.41 -5.13
C VAL A 172 -3.63 -14.26 -4.15
N LYS A 173 -4.74 -13.70 -3.66
CA LYS A 173 -5.76 -14.38 -2.89
C LYS A 173 -6.80 -15.02 -3.80
N ASN A 174 -7.27 -16.21 -3.45
CA ASN A 174 -8.36 -16.90 -4.15
C ASN A 174 -9.70 -16.69 -3.42
N TRP A 175 -10.62 -15.93 -4.03
CA TRP A 175 -11.95 -15.68 -3.47
C TRP A 175 -12.92 -16.86 -3.63
N ALA A 176 -12.49 -18.00 -4.18
CA ALA A 176 -13.30 -19.21 -4.15
C ALA A 176 -13.31 -19.86 -2.76
N GLU A 177 -12.34 -19.51 -1.89
CA GLU A 177 -12.11 -20.11 -0.58
C GLU A 177 -12.51 -19.19 0.59
N SER A 178 -12.84 -17.93 0.31
CA SER A 178 -13.31 -16.92 1.27
C SER A 178 -14.44 -16.12 0.62
N GLY A 179 -15.34 -15.53 1.40
CA GLY A 179 -16.45 -14.75 0.87
C GLY A 179 -16.17 -13.25 0.80
N MET A 180 -16.67 -12.56 -0.22
CA MET A 180 -16.68 -11.10 -0.28
C MET A 180 -18.05 -10.56 -0.68
N ASP A 181 -18.39 -9.37 -0.20
CA ASP A 181 -19.46 -8.59 -0.78
C ASP A 181 -18.94 -7.78 -1.96
N ALA A 182 -19.34 -8.16 -3.17
CA ALA A 182 -18.80 -7.65 -4.43
C ALA A 182 -19.67 -6.58 -5.10
N SER A 183 -20.88 -6.31 -4.58
CA SER A 183 -21.86 -5.47 -5.25
C SER A 183 -22.45 -4.41 -4.34
N ASP A 184 -22.60 -3.19 -4.86
CA ASP A 184 -23.34 -2.11 -4.24
C ASP A 184 -24.80 -2.01 -4.78
N LYS A 185 -25.31 -3.08 -5.41
CA LYS A 185 -26.58 -3.09 -6.17
C LYS A 185 -27.48 -4.28 -5.84
N ASP A 186 -27.12 -5.11 -4.89
CA ASP A 186 -27.82 -6.34 -4.54
C ASP A 186 -28.78 -6.20 -3.33
N GLY A 187 -28.81 -5.00 -2.74
CA GLY A 187 -29.78 -4.61 -1.72
C GLY A 187 -29.27 -4.77 -0.29
N GLY A 188 -27.95 -4.86 -0.08
CA GLY A 188 -27.30 -4.94 1.21
C GLY A 188 -26.41 -6.16 1.32
N ILE A 189 -25.75 -6.34 2.47
CA ILE A 189 -24.69 -7.32 2.71
C ILE A 189 -24.90 -8.70 2.04
N ARG A 190 -24.09 -9.03 1.03
CA ARG A 190 -24.03 -10.39 0.41
C ARG A 190 -22.61 -10.91 0.21
N ILE A 191 -22.08 -11.46 1.29
CA ILE A 191 -20.79 -12.14 1.28
C ILE A 191 -20.91 -13.50 0.55
N ASN A 192 -20.26 -13.63 -0.59
CA ASN A 192 -20.25 -14.85 -1.41
C ASN A 192 -18.83 -15.20 -1.90
N ASN A 193 -18.61 -16.49 -2.15
CA ASN A 193 -17.38 -16.97 -2.77
C ASN A 193 -17.48 -16.81 -4.30
N TRP A 194 -16.41 -16.33 -4.93
CA TRP A 194 -16.34 -16.09 -6.36
C TRP A 194 -15.06 -16.70 -6.95
N PRO A 195 -15.11 -17.34 -8.14
CA PRO A 195 -13.94 -17.93 -8.78
C PRO A 195 -13.06 -16.85 -9.45
N ILE A 196 -12.62 -15.89 -8.65
CA ILE A 196 -11.77 -14.76 -9.02
C ILE A 196 -10.59 -14.67 -8.05
N TYR A 197 -9.59 -13.90 -8.45
CA TYR A 197 -8.41 -13.65 -7.64
C TYR A 197 -8.33 -12.18 -7.23
N ALA A 198 -7.61 -11.87 -6.17
CA ALA A 198 -7.26 -10.50 -5.80
C ALA A 198 -5.76 -10.37 -5.56
N TYR A 199 -5.16 -9.29 -6.05
CA TYR A 199 -3.83 -8.90 -5.59
C TYR A 199 -3.91 -8.37 -4.16
N TYR A 200 -2.91 -8.67 -3.32
CA TYR A 200 -2.91 -8.21 -1.94
C TYR A 200 -2.74 -6.68 -1.84
N GLN A 201 -1.80 -6.11 -2.60
CA GLN A 201 -1.58 -4.66 -2.76
C GLN A 201 -1.66 -3.90 -1.43
N PRO A 202 -0.67 -4.09 -0.56
CA PRO A 202 -0.71 -3.45 0.73
C PRO A 202 -0.26 -2.00 0.69
N ASP A 203 -1.02 -1.13 1.35
CA ASP A 203 -0.70 0.29 1.56
C ASP A 203 0.28 0.46 2.75
N CYS A 204 0.10 -0.36 3.79
CA CYS A 204 0.95 -0.29 4.99
C CYS A 204 1.65 -1.62 5.29
N ILE A 205 2.82 -1.50 5.94
CA ILE A 205 3.61 -2.63 6.43
C ILE A 205 4.18 -2.33 7.83
N LYS A 206 4.21 -3.34 8.69
CA LYS A 206 4.85 -3.29 10.01
C LYS A 206 5.66 -4.54 10.29
N TYR A 207 6.82 -4.36 10.90
CA TYR A 207 7.63 -5.46 11.40
C TYR A 207 7.24 -5.81 12.84
N LEU A 208 7.27 -7.09 13.15
CA LEU A 208 7.11 -7.62 14.51
C LEU A 208 8.00 -8.85 14.70
N GLU A 209 8.40 -9.11 15.94
CA GLU A 209 9.16 -10.31 16.30
C GLU A 209 8.34 -11.14 17.27
N VAL A 210 8.11 -12.41 16.93
CA VAL A 210 7.40 -13.38 17.79
C VAL A 210 8.25 -14.64 17.90
N GLY A 211 8.59 -15.04 19.12
CA GLY A 211 9.40 -16.24 19.36
C GLY A 211 10.80 -16.20 18.72
N GLY A 212 11.36 -15.01 18.49
CA GLY A 212 12.64 -14.83 17.79
C GLY A 212 12.54 -14.90 16.26
N HIS A 213 11.33 -15.01 15.70
CA HIS A 213 11.09 -14.96 14.26
C HIS A 213 10.57 -13.58 13.85
N GLY A 214 11.22 -12.98 12.86
CA GLY A 214 10.77 -11.72 12.25
C GLY A 214 9.58 -11.97 11.34
N LEU A 215 8.54 -11.16 11.49
CA LEU A 215 7.31 -11.20 10.71
C LEU A 215 7.01 -9.81 10.17
N LEU A 216 6.37 -9.76 9.00
CA LEU A 216 5.81 -8.55 8.42
C LEU A 216 4.30 -8.66 8.45
N LEU A 217 3.62 -7.62 8.89
CA LEU A 217 2.18 -7.46 8.86
C LEU A 217 1.82 -6.43 7.80
N THR A 218 0.93 -6.77 6.88
CA THR A 218 0.50 -5.87 5.79
C THR A 218 -1.01 -5.65 5.80
N SER A 219 -1.48 -4.44 5.45
CA SER A 219 -2.90 -4.14 5.21
C SER A 219 -3.22 -4.19 3.71
N ASN A 220 -4.00 -5.17 3.27
CA ASN A 220 -4.22 -5.48 1.85
C ASN A 220 -5.40 -4.69 1.27
N GLU A 221 -5.18 -3.39 1.05
CA GLU A 221 -6.23 -2.42 0.74
C GLU A 221 -6.61 -2.37 -0.74
N GLY A 222 -5.62 -2.54 -1.62
CA GLY A 222 -5.80 -2.36 -3.06
C GLY A 222 -5.52 -0.94 -3.53
N ALA A 223 -4.82 -0.85 -4.67
CA ALA A 223 -4.67 0.37 -5.43
C ALA A 223 -4.73 0.08 -6.92
N VAL A 224 -5.04 1.12 -7.70
CA VAL A 224 -5.21 1.03 -9.15
C VAL A 224 -4.23 1.96 -9.83
N ARG A 225 -3.54 1.44 -10.84
CA ARG A 225 -2.67 2.23 -11.70
C ARG A 225 -3.50 3.07 -12.67
N THR A 226 -3.41 4.39 -12.52
CA THR A 226 -4.02 5.36 -13.44
C THR A 226 -3.04 6.48 -13.73
N THR A 227 -3.02 6.96 -14.96
CA THR A 227 -2.22 8.13 -15.33
C THR A 227 -2.98 9.02 -16.31
N LEU A 228 -2.76 10.33 -16.17
CA LEU A 228 -3.14 11.35 -17.14
C LEU A 228 -1.85 12.04 -17.60
N GLY A 229 -1.48 11.83 -18.86
CA GLY A 229 -0.24 12.32 -19.41
C GLY A 229 -0.31 12.52 -20.91
N LYS A 230 0.40 13.53 -21.42
CA LYS A 230 0.42 13.85 -22.87
C LYS A 230 -1.00 14.00 -23.48
N GLY A 231 -1.96 14.51 -22.69
CA GLY A 231 -3.37 14.65 -23.09
C GLY A 231 -4.17 13.35 -23.21
N ARG A 232 -3.64 12.23 -22.71
CA ARG A 232 -4.26 10.90 -22.74
C ARG A 232 -4.44 10.35 -21.34
N TYR A 233 -5.48 9.54 -21.16
CA TYR A 233 -5.79 8.89 -19.90
C TYR A 233 -5.60 7.38 -20.03
N PHE A 234 -4.88 6.79 -19.07
CA PHE A 234 -4.77 5.36 -18.87
C PHE A 234 -5.42 4.99 -17.54
N SER A 235 -6.14 3.88 -17.55
CA SER A 235 -6.64 3.24 -16.34
C SER A 235 -6.64 1.75 -16.55
N GLU A 236 -6.06 1.04 -15.57
CA GLU A 236 -6.09 -0.41 -15.59
C GLU A 236 -7.46 -1.00 -15.21
N VAL A 237 -8.48 -0.18 -14.92
CA VAL A 237 -9.72 -0.67 -14.29
C VAL A 237 -10.85 -0.83 -15.28
N TRP A 238 -11.49 -2.00 -15.27
CA TRP A 238 -12.84 -2.22 -15.78
C TRP A 238 -13.78 -2.72 -14.68
N ARG A 239 -15.06 -2.37 -14.79
CA ARG A 239 -16.13 -3.04 -14.04
C ARG A 239 -16.40 -4.40 -14.70
N GLY A 240 -16.82 -5.42 -13.94
CA GLY A 240 -17.06 -6.78 -14.47
C GLY A 240 -17.96 -6.81 -15.72
N GLU A 241 -18.99 -5.97 -15.77
CA GLU A 241 -19.93 -5.90 -16.89
C GLU A 241 -19.24 -5.58 -18.23
N ARG A 242 -18.13 -4.83 -18.19
CA ARG A 242 -17.39 -4.42 -19.39
C ARG A 242 -16.75 -5.57 -20.14
N PHE A 243 -16.38 -6.65 -19.45
CA PHE A 243 -15.82 -7.83 -20.13
C PHE A 243 -16.87 -8.53 -21.01
N VAL A 244 -18.13 -8.53 -20.56
CA VAL A 244 -19.27 -9.07 -21.31
C VAL A 244 -19.65 -8.13 -22.45
N GLU A 245 -19.81 -6.83 -22.17
CA GLU A 245 -20.19 -5.82 -23.18
C GLU A 245 -19.19 -5.72 -24.34
N ASN A 246 -17.89 -5.82 -24.03
CA ASN A 246 -16.83 -5.77 -25.03
C ASN A 246 -16.63 -7.10 -25.75
N ALA A 247 -17.37 -8.16 -25.39
CA ALA A 247 -17.25 -9.50 -25.94
C ALA A 247 -15.83 -10.09 -25.86
N VAL A 248 -15.13 -9.85 -24.74
CA VAL A 248 -13.74 -10.29 -24.51
C VAL A 248 -13.62 -11.51 -23.57
N LEU A 249 -14.71 -12.20 -23.25
CA LEU A 249 -14.66 -13.43 -22.46
C LEU A 249 -14.21 -14.62 -23.31
N ALA A 250 -13.12 -15.27 -22.92
CA ALA A 250 -12.64 -16.47 -23.61
C ALA A 250 -13.68 -17.60 -23.55
N PRO A 251 -13.75 -18.50 -24.56
CA PRO A 251 -14.66 -19.64 -24.55
C PRO A 251 -14.50 -20.62 -23.37
N SER A 252 -13.38 -20.55 -22.63
CA SER A 252 -13.14 -21.32 -21.40
C SER A 252 -13.89 -20.76 -20.18
N VAL A 253 -14.34 -19.50 -20.22
CA VAL A 253 -15.13 -18.89 -19.14
C VAL A 253 -16.49 -19.61 -19.05
N THR A 254 -16.84 -20.05 -17.85
CA THR A 254 -18.11 -20.77 -17.64
C THR A 254 -19.31 -19.85 -17.85
N GLY A 255 -20.46 -20.42 -18.26
CA GLY A 255 -21.69 -19.64 -18.42
C GLY A 255 -22.15 -18.97 -17.12
N MET A 256 -21.91 -19.59 -15.96
CA MET A 256 -22.21 -18.98 -14.66
C MET A 256 -21.33 -17.77 -14.39
N MET A 257 -20.03 -17.85 -14.69
CA MET A 257 -19.11 -16.73 -14.51
C MET A 257 -19.45 -15.58 -15.46
N ALA A 258 -19.80 -15.87 -16.71
CA ALA A 258 -20.24 -14.86 -17.67
C ALA A 258 -21.53 -14.15 -17.21
N VAL A 259 -22.49 -14.88 -16.62
CA VAL A 259 -23.69 -14.30 -16.02
C VAL A 259 -23.34 -13.43 -14.82
N ALA A 260 -22.48 -13.89 -13.91
CA ALA A 260 -22.08 -13.13 -12.73
C ALA A 260 -21.35 -11.82 -13.09
N LEU A 261 -20.45 -11.87 -14.08
CA LEU A 261 -19.78 -10.67 -14.60
C LEU A 261 -20.76 -9.72 -15.30
N GLY A 262 -21.83 -10.22 -15.91
CA GLY A 262 -22.84 -9.38 -16.57
C GLY A 262 -23.91 -8.82 -15.63
N ASP A 263 -24.00 -9.31 -14.40
CA ASP A 263 -25.04 -8.93 -13.43
C ASP A 263 -24.49 -7.94 -12.41
N ASN A 264 -25.04 -6.72 -12.40
CA ASN A 264 -24.64 -5.68 -11.47
C ASN A 264 -24.93 -6.02 -10.01
N THR A 265 -25.85 -6.94 -9.72
CA THR A 265 -26.11 -7.47 -8.37
C THR A 265 -25.12 -8.57 -7.96
N MET A 266 -24.15 -8.89 -8.81
CA MET A 266 -23.07 -9.86 -8.57
C MET A 266 -21.71 -9.21 -8.85
N LEU A 267 -20.95 -9.70 -9.83
CA LEU A 267 -19.60 -9.20 -10.15
C LEU A 267 -19.60 -8.04 -11.15
N GLY A 268 -20.74 -7.71 -11.76
CA GLY A 268 -20.81 -6.67 -12.79
C GLY A 268 -20.33 -5.31 -12.33
N ARG A 269 -20.52 -5.01 -11.04
CA ARG A 269 -20.03 -3.80 -10.39
C ARG A 269 -18.61 -3.92 -9.85
N LEU A 270 -18.06 -5.10 -9.62
CA LEU A 270 -16.73 -5.21 -9.03
C LEU A 270 -15.66 -4.67 -10.01
N LYS A 271 -14.64 -3.98 -9.48
CA LYS A 271 -13.48 -3.51 -10.26
C LYS A 271 -12.50 -4.65 -10.48
N PHE A 272 -12.06 -4.82 -11.72
CA PHE A 272 -11.01 -5.75 -12.12
C PHE A 272 -9.94 -5.02 -12.93
N THR A 273 -8.74 -5.56 -12.93
CA THR A 273 -7.73 -5.11 -13.89
C THR A 273 -8.10 -5.57 -15.31
N ASN A 274 -7.91 -4.68 -16.28
CA ASN A 274 -8.04 -4.96 -17.72
C ASN A 274 -6.69 -5.26 -18.38
N CYS A 275 -5.60 -5.28 -17.60
CA CYS A 275 -4.25 -5.54 -18.07
C CYS A 275 -3.81 -7.00 -17.84
N ASP A 276 -4.31 -7.62 -16.76
CA ASP A 276 -3.99 -9.01 -16.40
C ASP A 276 -5.16 -9.98 -16.69
N GLY A 277 -4.86 -11.28 -16.77
CA GLY A 277 -5.89 -12.32 -16.97
C GLY A 277 -6.20 -12.68 -18.43
N ASN A 278 -5.37 -12.21 -19.36
CA ASN A 278 -5.44 -12.60 -20.76
C ASN A 278 -5.21 -14.11 -20.94
N SER A 279 -6.06 -14.73 -21.76
CA SER A 279 -5.98 -16.13 -22.11
C SER A 279 -4.79 -16.40 -23.02
N SER A 280 -3.93 -17.33 -22.61
CA SER A 280 -2.86 -17.84 -23.49
C SER A 280 -3.39 -18.60 -24.71
N ARG A 281 -4.64 -19.09 -24.66
CA ARG A 281 -5.27 -19.86 -25.74
C ARG A 281 -6.10 -18.98 -26.69
N TYR A 282 -6.65 -17.88 -26.19
CA TYR A 282 -7.52 -16.98 -26.94
C TYR A 282 -7.00 -15.54 -26.82
N PRO A 283 -6.00 -15.14 -27.63
CA PRO A 283 -5.37 -13.82 -27.52
C PRO A 283 -6.38 -12.66 -27.61
N GLY A 284 -6.24 -11.69 -26.70
CA GLY A 284 -7.16 -10.55 -26.57
C GLY A 284 -8.47 -10.87 -25.85
N MET A 285 -8.62 -12.08 -25.32
CA MET A 285 -9.74 -12.49 -24.48
C MET A 285 -9.25 -12.85 -23.08
N PHE A 286 -10.13 -12.74 -22.08
CA PHE A 286 -9.84 -12.99 -20.68
C PHE A 286 -10.47 -14.31 -20.23
N ASP A 287 -9.71 -15.10 -19.47
CA ASP A 287 -10.20 -16.33 -18.81
C ASP A 287 -9.95 -16.37 -17.30
N THR A 288 -9.23 -15.39 -16.77
CA THR A 288 -8.95 -15.21 -15.35
C THR A 288 -9.21 -13.76 -14.97
N PHE A 289 -9.78 -13.52 -13.79
CA PHE A 289 -10.20 -12.18 -13.37
C PHE A 289 -9.53 -11.83 -12.05
N TYR A 290 -8.82 -10.70 -12.03
CA TYR A 290 -8.11 -10.19 -10.86
C TYR A 290 -8.73 -8.87 -10.40
N THR A 291 -9.17 -8.83 -9.15
CA THR A 291 -9.59 -7.60 -8.46
C THR A 291 -8.44 -7.04 -7.61
N PHE A 292 -8.68 -5.92 -6.96
CA PHE A 292 -7.68 -5.12 -6.25
C PHE A 292 -7.91 -5.21 -4.73
N GLY A 293 -6.83 -5.40 -3.98
CA GLY A 293 -6.87 -5.53 -2.53
C GLY A 293 -7.39 -6.88 -2.05
N GLY A 294 -6.70 -7.46 -1.08
CA GLY A 294 -7.09 -8.72 -0.44
C GLY A 294 -8.29 -8.59 0.50
N ARG A 295 -8.70 -7.35 0.82
CA ARG A 295 -9.71 -7.02 1.85
C ARG A 295 -9.39 -7.70 3.19
N SER A 296 -8.11 -7.74 3.51
CA SER A 296 -7.54 -8.54 4.57
C SER A 296 -6.28 -7.88 5.14
N PHE A 297 -5.73 -8.47 6.19
CA PHE A 297 -4.32 -8.29 6.54
C PHE A 297 -3.61 -9.64 6.49
N SER A 298 -2.31 -9.61 6.19
CA SER A 298 -1.48 -10.82 6.08
C SER A 298 -0.25 -10.76 6.96
N LEU A 299 0.21 -11.92 7.39
CA LEU A 299 1.50 -12.14 8.03
C LEU A 299 2.46 -12.82 7.06
N TRP A 300 3.66 -12.29 6.94
CA TRP A 300 4.73 -12.80 6.08
C TRP A 300 5.97 -13.09 6.91
N ASN A 301 6.73 -14.10 6.51
CA ASN A 301 8.05 -14.33 7.09
C ASN A 301 9.01 -13.22 6.64
N ALA A 302 9.64 -12.49 7.56
CA ALA A 302 10.48 -11.35 7.18
C ALA A 302 11.80 -11.75 6.50
N THR A 303 12.18 -13.03 6.53
CA THR A 303 13.37 -13.56 5.85
C THR A 303 13.05 -14.12 4.48
N THR A 304 12.02 -14.96 4.37
CA THR A 304 11.67 -15.63 3.10
C THR A 304 10.63 -14.87 2.27
N LEU A 305 9.91 -13.93 2.90
CA LEU A 305 8.75 -13.22 2.34
C LEU A 305 7.61 -14.15 1.91
N GLU A 306 7.60 -15.40 2.41
CA GLU A 306 6.48 -16.32 2.23
C GLU A 306 5.31 -15.90 3.14
N GLN A 307 4.10 -15.96 2.60
CA GLN A 307 2.89 -15.73 3.38
C GLN A 307 2.70 -16.86 4.39
N ILE A 308 2.61 -16.50 5.67
CA ILE A 308 2.37 -17.44 6.76
C ILE A 308 0.86 -17.58 7.00
N TRP A 309 0.14 -16.46 6.89
CA TRP A 309 -1.29 -16.40 7.18
C TRP A 309 -1.93 -15.17 6.53
N ASP A 310 -3.21 -15.28 6.18
CA ASP A 310 -4.07 -14.18 5.76
C ASP A 310 -5.38 -14.24 6.55
N SER A 311 -5.93 -13.08 6.90
CA SER A 311 -7.22 -13.03 7.60
C SER A 311 -8.40 -13.54 6.78
N GLY A 312 -8.26 -13.81 5.47
CA GLY A 312 -9.37 -14.29 4.66
C GLY A 312 -10.47 -13.24 4.60
N ASP A 313 -11.72 -13.64 4.82
CA ASP A 313 -12.88 -12.75 4.86
C ASP A 313 -13.24 -12.27 6.26
N ASP A 314 -12.41 -12.56 7.26
CA ASP A 314 -12.67 -12.29 8.68
C ASP A 314 -13.08 -10.84 8.95
N VAL A 315 -12.42 -9.88 8.30
CA VAL A 315 -12.70 -8.47 8.54
C VAL A 315 -14.09 -8.12 8.03
N GLU A 316 -14.44 -8.60 6.85
CA GLU A 316 -15.74 -8.36 6.23
C GLU A 316 -16.86 -9.11 6.98
N ALA A 317 -16.65 -10.38 7.31
CA ALA A 317 -17.57 -11.19 8.09
C ALA A 317 -17.86 -10.57 9.47
N ARG A 318 -16.82 -10.11 10.18
CA ARG A 318 -17.00 -9.45 11.50
C ARG A 318 -17.64 -8.07 11.36
N HIS A 319 -17.32 -7.31 10.31
CA HIS A 319 -18.00 -6.04 10.03
C HIS A 319 -19.51 -6.27 9.85
N ALA A 320 -19.89 -7.24 9.03
CA ALA A 320 -21.28 -7.62 8.81
C ALA A 320 -21.98 -8.09 10.10
N GLN A 321 -21.28 -8.85 10.93
CA GLN A 321 -21.84 -9.38 12.18
C GLN A 321 -22.07 -8.30 13.24
N TYR A 322 -21.07 -7.44 13.48
CA TYR A 322 -21.08 -6.54 14.64
C TYR A 322 -21.57 -5.13 14.30
N TYR A 323 -21.39 -4.68 13.07
CA TYR A 323 -21.77 -3.33 12.63
C TYR A 323 -22.46 -3.32 11.26
N PRO A 324 -23.54 -4.11 11.05
CA PRO A 324 -24.20 -4.22 9.76
C PRO A 324 -24.71 -2.90 9.20
N SER A 325 -25.09 -1.95 10.06
CA SER A 325 -25.55 -0.63 9.62
C SER A 325 -24.44 0.27 9.08
N LEU A 326 -23.18 -0.10 9.26
CA LEU A 326 -21.99 0.63 8.80
C LEU A 326 -21.21 -0.17 7.73
N PHE A 327 -21.71 -1.36 7.38
CA PHE A 327 -21.03 -2.27 6.48
C PHE A 327 -20.69 -1.61 5.16
N ASN A 328 -19.42 -1.72 4.75
CA ASN A 328 -18.86 -1.13 3.53
C ASN A 328 -19.39 0.30 3.23
N SER A 329 -19.51 1.13 4.26
CA SER A 329 -20.02 2.49 4.08
C SER A 329 -18.98 3.42 3.47
N GLU A 330 -19.35 4.21 2.47
CA GLU A 330 -18.49 5.27 1.94
C GLU A 330 -18.72 6.60 2.65
N TYR A 331 -17.66 7.34 2.96
CA TYR A 331 -17.80 8.73 3.40
C TYR A 331 -17.64 9.68 2.21
N LYS A 332 -18.74 10.20 1.68
CA LYS A 332 -18.74 11.15 0.56
C LYS A 332 -18.77 12.57 1.10
N SER A 333 -17.60 13.13 1.41
CA SER A 333 -17.37 14.37 2.17
C SER A 333 -17.92 15.70 1.59
N LYS A 334 -18.99 15.71 0.78
CA LYS A 334 -19.58 16.96 0.26
C LYS A 334 -20.52 17.65 1.27
N TYR A 335 -21.06 16.93 2.25
CA TYR A 335 -22.04 17.45 3.19
C TYR A 335 -21.57 17.20 4.63
N LYS A 336 -21.59 18.25 5.47
CA LYS A 336 -21.16 18.20 6.88
C LYS A 336 -22.02 17.30 7.78
N ASP A 337 -23.15 16.81 7.27
CA ASP A 337 -24.12 15.98 7.99
C ASP A 337 -24.21 14.53 7.45
N ASP A 338 -23.27 14.12 6.58
CA ASP A 338 -23.27 12.75 6.05
C ASP A 338 -23.03 11.72 7.17
N ARG A 339 -23.87 10.68 7.20
CA ARG A 339 -23.80 9.62 8.21
C ARG A 339 -23.38 8.34 7.51
N PRO A 340 -22.35 7.61 8.00
CA PRO A 340 -21.94 6.34 7.40
C PRO A 340 -23.09 5.32 7.25
N THR A 341 -24.13 5.42 8.08
CA THR A 341 -25.33 4.58 7.96
C THR A 341 -26.17 4.82 6.71
N TRP A 342 -25.99 5.95 6.02
CA TRP A 342 -26.73 6.29 4.81
C TRP A 342 -26.09 5.70 3.56
N THR A 343 -24.80 5.44 3.62
CA THR A 343 -23.99 4.91 2.53
C THR A 343 -23.60 3.46 2.77
N MET A 344 -24.29 2.78 3.69
CA MET A 344 -24.14 1.35 3.95
C MET A 344 -24.20 0.60 2.61
N ASP A 345 -23.22 -0.29 2.41
CA ASP A 345 -23.02 -1.12 1.21
C ASP A 345 -22.55 -0.38 -0.06
N GLU A 346 -22.36 0.95 -0.02
CA GLU A 346 -21.95 1.69 -1.22
C GLU A 346 -20.51 1.38 -1.66
N ALA A 347 -19.63 0.94 -0.75
CA ALA A 347 -18.23 0.61 -1.04
C ALA A 347 -18.00 -0.86 -1.42
N SER A 348 -19.04 -1.71 -1.42
CA SER A 348 -18.87 -3.16 -1.62
C SER A 348 -18.26 -3.50 -2.98
N SER A 349 -18.53 -2.70 -4.00
CA SER A 349 -17.96 -2.85 -5.35
C SER A 349 -16.56 -2.25 -5.53
N ASP A 350 -16.01 -1.62 -4.50
CA ASP A 350 -14.77 -0.84 -4.51
C ASP A 350 -13.73 -1.45 -3.52
N MET A 351 -12.51 -0.89 -3.53
CA MET A 351 -11.42 -1.31 -2.64
C MET A 351 -11.74 -0.91 -1.20
N VAL A 352 -11.38 -1.76 -0.22
CA VAL A 352 -11.67 -1.50 1.19
C VAL A 352 -10.40 -1.06 1.91
N THR A 353 -10.45 0.17 2.43
CA THR A 353 -9.35 0.79 3.19
C THR A 353 -9.33 0.28 4.63
N TYR A 354 -8.17 -0.16 5.10
CA TYR A 354 -7.95 -0.54 6.50
C TYR A 354 -6.91 0.36 7.13
N LEU A 355 -7.31 1.14 8.13
CA LEU A 355 -6.37 1.99 8.86
C LEU A 355 -5.31 1.14 9.60
N CYS A 356 -4.08 1.15 9.10
CA CYS A 356 -2.90 0.76 9.86
C CYS A 356 -2.44 1.93 10.76
N GLU A 357 -3.21 2.25 11.81
CA GLU A 357 -2.76 3.19 12.86
C GLU A 357 -1.87 2.45 13.87
N LEU A 358 -0.60 2.24 13.53
CA LEU A 358 0.42 1.77 14.47
C LEU A 358 1.68 2.61 14.33
N GLU A 359 1.64 3.92 14.62
CA GLU A 359 2.90 4.61 14.91
C GLU A 359 2.78 5.88 15.76
N LYS A 360 3.74 6.02 16.68
CA LYS A 360 4.13 7.28 17.30
C LYS A 360 5.44 7.71 16.62
N CYS A 361 5.38 8.65 15.69
CA CYS A 361 6.61 9.32 15.23
C CYS A 361 7.03 10.33 16.30
N SER A 362 7.80 9.90 17.30
CA SER A 362 8.38 10.81 18.30
C SER A 362 9.82 10.42 18.57
N CYS A 363 10.75 11.27 18.16
CA CYS A 363 12.19 11.08 18.32
C CYS A 363 12.75 12.06 19.37
N PRO A 364 12.90 11.65 20.64
CA PRO A 364 13.50 12.51 21.66
C PRO A 364 15.03 12.50 21.51
N VAL A 365 15.62 13.58 20.99
CA VAL A 365 17.07 13.79 21.09
C VAL A 365 17.44 14.00 22.57
N SER A 366 18.24 13.10 23.16
CA SER A 366 18.82 13.29 24.48
C SER A 366 20.34 13.49 24.39
N GLY A 367 20.78 14.74 24.43
CA GLY A 367 22.14 15.14 24.77
C GLY A 367 22.13 15.84 26.13
N SER A 368 23.00 15.40 27.05
CA SER A 368 23.09 15.92 28.42
C SER A 368 23.44 17.41 28.45
N GLU A 369 22.71 18.12 29.33
CA GLU A 369 22.70 19.57 29.59
C GLU A 369 21.86 20.42 28.60
N LEU A 370 20.67 20.81 29.12
CA LEU A 370 19.58 21.60 28.51
C LEU A 370 18.50 20.78 27.79
N SER A 371 17.38 20.65 28.50
CA SER A 371 16.08 20.14 28.07
C SER A 371 15.67 20.52 26.64
N GLN A 372 15.81 19.63 25.66
CA GLN A 372 15.22 19.78 24.32
C GLN A 372 14.94 18.40 23.73
N SER A 373 13.67 18.02 23.62
CA SER A 373 13.20 16.72 23.10
C SER A 373 12.55 16.87 21.72
N SER A 374 13.24 16.62 20.60
CA SER A 374 12.80 16.94 19.22
C SER A 374 11.46 16.34 18.75
N SER A 375 10.75 17.02 17.84
CA SER A 375 9.51 16.54 17.22
C SER A 375 9.48 17.05 15.79
N ILE A 376 9.29 16.13 14.84
CA ILE A 376 9.43 16.38 13.40
C ILE A 376 8.04 16.43 12.78
N LEU A 377 7.76 17.45 11.97
CA LEU A 377 6.59 17.51 11.11
C LEU A 377 6.80 18.56 10.00
N ASP A 378 7.23 18.13 8.80
CA ASP A 378 6.65 18.50 7.50
C ASP A 378 7.39 17.75 6.35
N VAL A 379 6.66 17.06 5.49
CA VAL A 379 7.18 16.57 4.19
C VAL A 379 6.42 17.33 3.13
N THR A 380 7.04 18.36 2.56
CA THR A 380 6.45 19.11 1.43
C THR A 380 6.63 18.30 0.15
N ALA A 381 5.65 17.42 -0.07
CA ALA A 381 5.23 16.74 -1.31
C ALA A 381 4.35 15.52 -0.95
N ALA A 382 4.41 15.06 0.31
CA ALA A 382 3.52 14.04 0.82
C ALA A 382 2.09 14.49 0.59
N ARG A 383 1.33 13.66 -0.12
CA ARG A 383 -0.11 13.80 -0.06
C ARG A 383 -0.47 13.64 1.41
N TYR A 384 -0.89 14.74 2.04
CA TYR A 384 -2.14 14.64 2.78
C TYR A 384 -3.19 14.23 1.74
N ARG A 385 -3.26 12.94 1.41
CA ARG A 385 -4.56 12.37 1.09
C ARG A 385 -5.32 12.68 2.36
N SER A 386 -6.19 13.66 2.29
CA SER A 386 -7.27 13.77 3.26
C SER A 386 -8.13 12.53 3.07
N TRP A 387 -7.62 11.36 3.45
CA TRP A 387 -8.46 10.34 4.02
C TRP A 387 -8.95 11.01 5.28
N THR A 388 -10.16 11.57 5.14
CA THR A 388 -10.88 12.10 6.26
C THR A 388 -11.01 10.92 7.18
N SER A 389 -10.09 10.88 8.15
CA SER A 389 -10.18 10.07 9.33
C SER A 389 -11.65 10.05 9.68
N ILE A 390 -12.23 8.86 9.75
CA ILE A 390 -13.44 8.72 10.53
C ILE A 390 -12.99 8.98 11.97
N ARG A 391 -12.82 10.25 12.34
CA ARG A 391 -12.71 10.78 13.71
C ARG A 391 -14.07 10.68 14.39
N SER A 392 -14.82 9.63 14.10
CA SER A 392 -15.86 9.16 14.97
C SER A 392 -15.15 8.26 15.99
N PRO A 393 -15.16 8.61 17.28
CA PRO A 393 -14.66 7.73 18.34
C PRO A 393 -15.23 6.31 18.24
N THR A 394 -16.40 6.15 17.62
CA THR A 394 -17.06 4.87 17.35
C THR A 394 -16.33 4.01 16.31
N VAL A 395 -15.77 4.60 15.24
CA VAL A 395 -15.09 3.84 14.17
C VAL A 395 -13.65 3.50 14.56
N THR A 396 -12.94 4.41 15.23
CA THR A 396 -11.64 4.08 15.85
C THR A 396 -11.79 2.99 16.91
N LYS A 397 -12.88 3.01 17.69
CA LYS A 397 -13.20 1.92 18.64
C LYS A 397 -13.52 0.63 17.90
N MET A 398 -14.34 0.66 16.85
CA MET A 398 -14.68 -0.51 16.03
C MET A 398 -13.44 -1.17 15.40
N LEU A 399 -12.52 -0.39 14.81
CA LEU A 399 -11.28 -0.94 14.24
C LEU A 399 -10.38 -1.55 15.31
N ARG A 400 -10.32 -0.93 16.50
CA ARG A 400 -9.63 -1.52 17.67
C ARG A 400 -10.31 -2.80 18.18
N ASP A 401 -11.63 -2.84 18.20
CA ASP A 401 -12.40 -4.01 18.63
C ASP A 401 -12.28 -5.16 17.61
N ILE A 402 -12.26 -4.86 16.30
CA ILE A 402 -12.00 -5.85 15.22
C ILE A 402 -10.58 -6.39 15.31
N ALA A 403 -9.58 -5.51 15.49
CA ALA A 403 -8.19 -5.93 15.69
C ALA A 403 -8.05 -6.77 16.98
N PHE A 404 -8.67 -6.34 18.08
CA PHE A 404 -8.64 -7.06 19.36
C PHE A 404 -9.31 -8.45 19.25
N ILE A 405 -10.44 -8.57 18.55
CA ILE A 405 -11.11 -9.85 18.31
C ILE A 405 -10.28 -10.75 17.38
N ALA A 406 -9.63 -10.20 16.36
CA ALA A 406 -8.78 -11.00 15.48
C ALA A 406 -7.53 -11.55 16.19
N PHE A 407 -6.97 -10.80 17.15
CA PHE A 407 -5.81 -11.24 17.93
C PHE A 407 -6.17 -12.06 19.19
N HIS A 408 -7.41 -12.02 19.69
CA HIS A 408 -7.81 -12.68 20.96
C HIS A 408 -9.05 -13.59 20.86
N GLY A 409 -9.60 -13.82 19.66
CA GLY A 409 -10.62 -14.85 19.43
C GLY A 409 -10.09 -16.24 19.75
N GLU A 410 -10.97 -17.18 20.08
CA GLU A 410 -10.62 -18.57 20.46
C GLU A 410 -9.78 -19.30 19.39
N ASP A 411 -9.70 -18.78 18.16
CA ASP A 411 -8.88 -19.30 17.05
C ASP A 411 -7.43 -18.77 17.00
N ALA A 412 -7.08 -17.68 17.72
CA ALA A 412 -5.71 -17.15 17.76
C ALA A 412 -4.83 -17.80 18.86
N ALA A 413 -5.46 -18.32 19.91
CA ALA A 413 -4.76 -18.95 21.04
C ALA A 413 -4.06 -20.28 20.70
N PRO A 414 -4.62 -21.16 19.84
CA PRO A 414 -3.90 -22.33 19.34
C PRO A 414 -2.72 -21.95 18.45
N PHE A 415 -2.79 -20.82 17.74
CA PHE A 415 -1.77 -20.41 16.75
C PHE A 415 -0.50 -19.85 17.39
N LEU A 416 -0.62 -19.02 18.44
CA LEU A 416 0.55 -18.66 19.26
C LEU A 416 1.18 -19.91 19.90
N ALA A 417 0.39 -20.94 20.20
CA ALA A 417 0.90 -22.22 20.69
C ALA A 417 1.58 -23.04 19.58
N ASP A 418 1.07 -23.05 18.34
CA ASP A 418 1.66 -23.79 17.21
C ASP A 418 2.95 -23.13 16.68
N CYS A 419 3.03 -21.79 16.65
CA CYS A 419 4.29 -21.08 16.39
C CYS A 419 5.35 -21.36 17.47
N LEU A 420 4.94 -21.72 18.70
CA LEU A 420 5.81 -22.13 19.80
C LEU A 420 6.03 -23.66 19.87
N ALA A 421 5.23 -24.47 19.18
CA ALA A 421 5.27 -25.93 19.26
C ALA A 421 6.28 -26.58 18.29
N VAL A 422 6.78 -25.83 17.30
CA VAL A 422 7.82 -26.31 16.36
C VAL A 422 9.16 -26.58 17.08
N ASP A 423 9.32 -26.17 18.33
CA ASP A 423 10.55 -26.33 19.12
C ASP A 423 10.49 -27.44 20.19
N SER A 424 9.65 -28.47 20.02
CA SER A 424 9.56 -29.60 20.96
C SER A 424 9.56 -30.99 20.31
N GLY A 425 10.45 -31.20 19.34
CA GLY A 425 10.57 -32.48 18.65
C GLY A 425 11.99 -32.89 18.26
N GLY A 426 12.81 -33.28 19.24
CA GLY A 426 13.89 -34.28 19.09
C GLY A 426 15.26 -33.79 18.64
#